data_AF-A0A972V573-F1
#
_entry.id   AF-A0A972V573-F1
#
_cell.length_a   1.000
_cell.length_b   1.000
_cell.length_c   1.000
_cell.angle_alpha   90.00
_cell.angle_beta   90.00
_cell.angle_gamma   90.00
#
_symmetry.space_group_name_H-M   'P 1'
#
loop_
_entity.id
_entity.type
_entity.pdbx_description
1 polymer ?
#
loop_
_entity_poly.entity_id
_entity_poly.type
_entity_poly.pdbx_seq_one_letter_code
_entity_poly.pdbx_strand_id
1 'polypeptide(L)'
;MIAADSFLGPARDAGFDFYTGVPCSFLTPIINRVVGSGGPDYVGAASEGEAVAIAAGAWLGGRGTVVMCQNSGLGNAVNPLTSLNHPFRIPTLMIVTWRGGPGVNDEPQHEVMGRITPALLDLMEIQHRDFPREDSEIAAALAEARARIGETRLPFAFIMHKGSVRDDGLTLPPPVIRPRGAVTDLSDGDAPPPRAKVLERYLGLVPPEAAVIATTGKCGRELFTLDDRDQHLYQVGSMGGASAMGLGLALTTPRKVVVLDGDGAALMKLGNLATIGRYAPENLVHVILDNGIHDSTGGQPTVSPNVDFAGMAVAAGYPHAVRADGLSGFDQAFSAALEQPG
;
A
#
# COMPACT_ATOMS: atom_id res chain seq x y z
N MET A 1 -0.85 -17.21 -26.08
CA MET A 1 -1.71 -16.86 -24.94
C MET A 1 -1.65 -18.00 -23.97
N ILE A 2 -1.13 -17.75 -22.78
CA ILE A 2 -0.96 -18.76 -21.73
C ILE A 2 -2.21 -18.85 -20.85
N ALA A 3 -2.36 -19.93 -20.09
CA ALA A 3 -3.33 -19.97 -19.00
C ALA A 3 -2.81 -19.16 -17.80
N ALA A 4 -3.70 -18.65 -16.95
CA ALA A 4 -3.29 -17.92 -15.75
C ALA A 4 -2.43 -18.79 -14.81
N ASP A 5 -2.82 -20.06 -14.61
CA ASP A 5 -2.08 -21.00 -13.76
C ASP A 5 -0.69 -21.33 -14.30
N SER A 6 -0.51 -21.33 -15.63
CA SER A 6 0.80 -21.54 -16.26
C SER A 6 1.82 -20.51 -15.78
N PHE A 7 1.37 -19.29 -15.44
CA PHE A 7 2.23 -18.25 -14.88
C PHE A 7 2.23 -18.27 -13.34
N LEU A 8 1.06 -18.37 -12.71
CA LEU A 8 0.91 -18.22 -11.25
C LEU A 8 1.59 -19.33 -10.46
N GLY A 9 1.58 -20.58 -10.94
CA GLY A 9 2.30 -21.69 -10.31
C GLY A 9 3.81 -21.43 -10.26
N PRO A 10 4.47 -21.27 -11.42
CA PRO A 10 5.89 -20.93 -11.48
C PRO A 10 6.27 -19.63 -10.77
N ALA A 11 5.39 -18.60 -10.78
CA ALA A 11 5.64 -17.37 -10.05
C ALA A 11 5.70 -17.64 -8.53
N ARG A 12 4.79 -18.45 -8.00
CA ARG A 12 4.80 -18.89 -6.59
C ARG A 12 6.05 -19.70 -6.26
N ASP A 13 6.47 -20.60 -7.13
CA ASP A 13 7.70 -21.40 -6.96
C ASP A 13 8.95 -20.50 -6.97
N ALA A 14 8.93 -19.40 -7.74
CA ALA A 14 9.93 -18.34 -7.70
C ALA A 14 9.78 -17.40 -6.49
N GLY A 15 8.88 -17.70 -5.55
CA GLY A 15 8.63 -16.95 -4.33
C GLY A 15 7.81 -15.68 -4.51
N PHE A 16 7.09 -15.50 -5.62
CA PHE A 16 6.12 -14.41 -5.80
C PHE A 16 4.73 -14.90 -5.39
N ASP A 17 4.26 -14.47 -4.24
CA ASP A 17 3.08 -15.06 -3.60
C ASP A 17 2.09 -14.03 -3.02
N PHE A 18 2.41 -12.74 -3.06
CA PHE A 18 1.52 -11.67 -2.61
C PHE A 18 1.26 -10.67 -3.73
N TYR A 19 0.01 -10.50 -4.12
CA TYR A 19 -0.41 -9.68 -5.24
C TYR A 19 -1.21 -8.48 -4.76
N THR A 20 -1.00 -7.33 -5.38
CA THR A 20 -1.83 -6.15 -5.16
C THR A 20 -1.90 -5.31 -6.43
N GLY A 21 -2.96 -4.52 -6.59
CA GLY A 21 -3.12 -3.76 -7.82
C GLY A 21 -4.47 -3.11 -8.00
N VAL A 22 -4.58 -2.43 -9.14
CA VAL A 22 -5.81 -1.82 -9.64
C VAL A 22 -6.23 -2.61 -10.90
N PRO A 23 -7.52 -2.97 -11.04
CA PRO A 23 -7.97 -3.84 -12.13
C PRO A 23 -7.76 -3.21 -13.52
N CYS A 24 -7.40 -4.07 -14.48
CA CYS A 24 -7.40 -3.77 -15.91
C CYS A 24 -7.94 -5.00 -16.65
N SER A 25 -8.66 -4.81 -17.76
CA SER A 25 -9.26 -5.96 -18.47
C SER A 25 -8.23 -6.97 -19.00
N PHE A 26 -6.95 -6.61 -19.15
CA PHE A 26 -5.90 -7.57 -19.53
C PHE A 26 -5.41 -8.39 -18.31
N LEU A 27 -5.58 -7.87 -17.09
CA LEU A 27 -5.24 -8.54 -15.83
C LEU A 27 -6.38 -9.42 -15.31
N THR A 28 -7.61 -9.25 -15.78
CA THR A 28 -8.80 -9.99 -15.31
C THR A 28 -8.52 -11.49 -15.10
N PRO A 29 -7.89 -12.22 -16.04
CA PRO A 29 -7.67 -13.65 -15.84
C PRO A 29 -6.72 -13.98 -14.68
N ILE A 30 -5.67 -13.18 -14.50
CA ILE A 30 -4.72 -13.33 -13.38
C ILE A 30 -5.40 -12.95 -12.07
N ILE A 31 -6.00 -11.76 -11.99
CA ILE A 31 -6.66 -11.26 -10.77
C ILE A 31 -7.74 -12.24 -10.32
N ASN A 32 -8.62 -12.65 -11.23
CA ASN A 32 -9.73 -13.52 -10.86
C ASN A 32 -9.24 -14.89 -10.40
N ARG A 33 -8.13 -15.39 -10.98
CA ARG A 33 -7.52 -16.65 -10.56
C ARG A 33 -6.89 -16.56 -9.18
N VAL A 34 -6.12 -15.51 -8.89
CA VAL A 34 -5.50 -15.32 -7.57
C VAL A 34 -6.58 -15.16 -6.50
N VAL A 35 -7.58 -14.30 -6.71
CA VAL A 35 -8.68 -14.10 -5.76
C VAL A 35 -9.49 -15.39 -5.59
N GLY A 36 -9.77 -16.10 -6.68
CA GLY A 36 -10.54 -17.36 -6.67
C GLY A 36 -9.85 -18.52 -5.95
N SER A 37 -8.54 -18.45 -5.73
CA SER A 37 -7.78 -19.46 -4.97
C SER A 37 -8.06 -19.45 -3.46
N GLY A 38 -8.77 -18.42 -2.95
CA GLY A 38 -9.27 -18.35 -1.58
C GLY A 38 -8.24 -17.96 -0.51
N GLY A 39 -6.99 -17.70 -0.89
CA GLY A 39 -5.95 -17.19 0.03
C GLY A 39 -5.96 -15.67 0.20
N PRO A 40 -5.27 -15.12 1.23
CA PRO A 40 -5.05 -13.68 1.41
C PRO A 40 -4.02 -13.11 0.42
N ASP A 41 -3.81 -13.79 -0.70
CA ASP A 41 -2.72 -13.54 -1.64
C ASP A 41 -3.03 -12.39 -2.60
N TYR A 42 -4.22 -11.77 -2.56
CA TYR A 42 -4.58 -10.60 -3.36
C TYR A 42 -5.20 -9.45 -2.56
N VAL A 43 -4.60 -8.27 -2.66
CA VAL A 43 -5.11 -7.01 -2.10
C VAL A 43 -5.44 -6.01 -3.22
N GLY A 44 -6.73 -5.79 -3.49
CA GLY A 44 -7.18 -4.76 -4.42
C GLY A 44 -7.04 -3.38 -3.79
N ALA A 45 -6.27 -2.51 -4.43
CA ALA A 45 -6.00 -1.15 -3.97
C ALA A 45 -6.96 -0.14 -4.63
N ALA A 46 -7.18 1.01 -4.00
CA ALA A 46 -7.94 2.12 -4.56
C ALA A 46 -7.11 2.95 -5.56
N SER A 47 -5.77 2.89 -5.50
CA SER A 47 -4.87 3.50 -6.49
C SER A 47 -3.58 2.69 -6.68
N GLU A 48 -2.88 2.90 -7.79
CA GLU A 48 -1.64 2.17 -8.08
C GLU A 48 -0.51 2.55 -7.12
N GLY A 49 -0.44 3.81 -6.70
CA GLY A 49 0.55 4.22 -5.71
C GLY A 49 0.31 3.61 -4.33
N GLU A 50 -0.96 3.39 -3.97
CA GLU A 50 -1.31 2.62 -2.78
C GLU A 50 -0.92 1.15 -2.92
N ALA A 51 -1.18 0.52 -4.09
CA ALA A 51 -0.77 -0.86 -4.36
C ALA A 51 0.75 -1.05 -4.14
N VAL A 52 1.57 -0.11 -4.59
CA VAL A 52 3.02 -0.15 -4.36
C VAL A 52 3.36 -0.10 -2.87
N ALA A 53 2.69 0.75 -2.09
CA ALA A 53 2.89 0.84 -0.65
C ALA A 53 2.43 -0.43 0.10
N ILE A 54 1.28 -1.01 -0.27
CA ILE A 54 0.81 -2.30 0.26
C ILE A 54 1.83 -3.40 -0.03
N ALA A 55 2.33 -3.48 -1.26
CA ALA A 55 3.38 -4.44 -1.62
C ALA A 55 4.65 -4.24 -0.79
N ALA A 56 5.04 -2.99 -0.53
CA ALA A 56 6.19 -2.70 0.34
C ALA A 56 5.97 -3.21 1.77
N GLY A 57 4.77 -3.03 2.33
CA GLY A 57 4.39 -3.56 3.63
C GLY A 57 4.44 -5.08 3.70
N ALA A 58 3.85 -5.76 2.71
CA ALA A 58 3.88 -7.21 2.62
C ALA A 58 5.30 -7.78 2.46
N TRP A 59 6.17 -7.06 1.74
CA TRP A 59 7.59 -7.40 1.62
C TRP A 59 8.33 -7.31 2.96
N LEU A 60 8.05 -6.29 3.79
CA LEU A 60 8.59 -6.19 5.14
C LEU A 60 8.15 -7.38 6.03
N GLY A 61 6.96 -7.92 5.79
CA GLY A 61 6.47 -9.15 6.40
C GLY A 61 7.08 -10.44 5.84
N GLY A 62 7.99 -10.34 4.86
CA GLY A 62 8.72 -11.47 4.28
C GLY A 62 8.07 -12.10 3.04
N ARG A 63 7.01 -11.51 2.49
CA ARG A 63 6.35 -12.01 1.27
C ARG A 63 7.07 -11.55 0.00
N GLY A 64 6.99 -12.34 -1.06
CA GLY A 64 7.46 -11.88 -2.37
C GLY A 64 6.32 -11.28 -3.17
N THR A 65 6.48 -10.01 -3.52
CA THR A 65 5.34 -9.18 -3.93
C THR A 65 5.26 -8.95 -5.44
N VAL A 66 4.03 -8.79 -5.92
CA VAL A 66 3.67 -8.48 -7.30
C VAL A 66 2.66 -7.33 -7.31
N VAL A 67 3.04 -6.22 -7.95
CA VAL A 67 2.15 -5.07 -8.21
C VAL A 67 1.60 -5.17 -9.63
N MET A 68 0.29 -5.14 -9.78
CA MET A 68 -0.37 -5.23 -11.08
C MET A 68 -1.14 -3.95 -11.39
N CYS A 69 -0.89 -3.37 -12.55
CA CYS A 69 -1.62 -2.18 -12.99
C CYS A 69 -1.67 -2.04 -14.51
N GLN A 70 -2.53 -1.14 -14.97
CA GLN A 70 -2.41 -0.62 -16.32
C GLN A 70 -1.23 0.35 -16.43
N ASN A 71 -0.60 0.44 -17.60
CA ASN A 71 0.48 1.40 -17.85
C ASN A 71 0.13 2.85 -17.52
N SER A 72 -1.10 3.32 -17.73
CA SER A 72 -1.54 4.65 -17.28
C SER A 72 -1.40 4.86 -15.77
N GLY A 73 -1.57 3.79 -15.00
CA GLY A 73 -1.39 3.74 -13.55
C GLY A 73 0.05 3.97 -13.10
N LEU A 74 1.04 3.81 -14.00
CA LEU A 74 2.42 4.19 -13.71
C LEU A 74 2.52 5.66 -13.31
N GLY A 75 1.66 6.54 -13.85
CA GLY A 75 1.63 7.95 -13.46
C GLY A 75 1.38 8.17 -11.96
N ASN A 76 0.51 7.36 -11.35
CA ASN A 76 0.29 7.39 -9.90
C ASN A 76 1.42 6.67 -9.13
N ALA A 77 1.94 5.59 -9.71
CA ALA A 77 2.97 4.75 -9.08
C ALA A 77 4.38 5.38 -9.09
N VAL A 78 4.66 6.37 -9.95
CA VAL A 78 5.99 7.03 -10.02
C VAL A 78 6.45 7.45 -8.64
N ASN A 79 5.59 8.14 -7.88
CA ASN A 79 5.96 8.67 -6.57
C ASN A 79 6.41 7.58 -5.59
N PRO A 80 5.62 6.53 -5.26
CA PRO A 80 6.11 5.46 -4.39
C PRO A 80 7.24 4.63 -4.99
N LEU A 81 7.29 4.37 -6.29
CA LEU A 81 8.40 3.61 -6.89
C LEU A 81 9.74 4.33 -6.69
N THR A 82 9.75 5.65 -6.88
CA THR A 82 10.97 6.48 -6.81
C THR A 82 11.30 6.98 -5.41
N SER A 83 10.30 7.16 -4.53
CA SER A 83 10.50 7.74 -3.19
C SER A 83 10.26 6.77 -2.02
N LEU A 84 9.82 5.54 -2.31
CA LEU A 84 9.73 4.46 -1.35
C LEU A 84 10.55 3.24 -1.79
N ASN A 85 10.24 2.62 -2.94
CA ASN A 85 10.94 1.38 -3.32
C ASN A 85 12.43 1.60 -3.57
N HIS A 86 12.79 2.61 -4.35
CA HIS A 86 14.19 2.89 -4.68
C HIS A 86 15.05 3.23 -3.45
N PRO A 87 14.70 4.20 -2.58
CA PRO A 87 15.54 4.55 -1.43
C PRO A 87 15.62 3.44 -0.37
N PHE A 88 14.55 2.67 -0.16
CA PHE A 88 14.55 1.56 0.81
C PHE A 88 15.04 0.24 0.22
N ARG A 89 15.33 0.19 -1.09
CA ARG A 89 15.70 -1.04 -1.81
C ARG A 89 14.67 -2.15 -1.58
N ILE A 90 13.39 -1.79 -1.73
CA ILE A 90 12.26 -2.71 -1.60
C ILE A 90 11.93 -3.25 -3.00
N PRO A 91 12.26 -4.52 -3.28
CA PRO A 91 11.93 -5.12 -4.55
C PRO A 91 10.45 -5.49 -4.63
N THR A 92 9.88 -5.36 -5.82
CA THR A 92 8.58 -5.94 -6.17
C THR A 92 8.63 -6.32 -7.65
N LEU A 93 8.00 -7.42 -8.03
CA LEU A 93 7.70 -7.64 -9.44
C LEU A 93 6.53 -6.74 -9.83
N MET A 94 6.54 -6.22 -11.04
CA MET A 94 5.43 -5.49 -11.61
C MET A 94 4.89 -6.24 -12.83
N ILE A 95 3.57 -6.26 -12.98
CA ILE A 95 2.89 -6.66 -14.22
C ILE A 95 2.12 -5.43 -14.70
N VAL A 96 2.67 -4.78 -15.72
CA VAL A 96 2.15 -3.53 -16.26
C VAL A 96 1.50 -3.82 -17.60
N THR A 97 0.19 -3.65 -17.72
CA THR A 97 -0.49 -3.89 -19.00
C THR A 97 -0.28 -2.75 -19.98
N TRP A 98 -0.05 -3.09 -21.25
CA TRP A 98 0.35 -2.13 -22.27
C TRP A 98 -0.84 -1.73 -23.16
N ARG A 99 -1.66 -0.80 -22.65
CA ARG A 99 -2.70 -0.13 -23.46
C ARG A 99 -2.08 0.87 -24.42
N GLY A 100 -2.63 0.98 -25.63
CA GLY A 100 -2.14 1.90 -26.66
C GLY A 100 -0.71 1.62 -27.15
N GLY A 101 -0.18 0.41 -26.92
CA GLY A 101 1.15 0.02 -27.40
C GLY A 101 1.25 -0.01 -28.93
N PRO A 102 2.46 -0.07 -29.50
CA PRO A 102 2.67 -0.08 -30.95
C PRO A 102 1.84 -1.16 -31.66
N GLY A 103 1.12 -0.77 -32.72
CA GLY A 103 0.26 -1.68 -33.49
C GLY A 103 -1.07 -2.05 -32.83
N VAL A 104 -1.41 -1.47 -31.69
CA VAL A 104 -2.70 -1.68 -31.01
C VAL A 104 -3.64 -0.52 -31.31
N ASN A 105 -4.77 -0.81 -31.97
CA ASN A 105 -5.88 0.14 -32.04
C ASN A 105 -6.62 0.10 -30.69
N ASP A 106 -6.51 1.17 -29.92
CA ASP A 106 -7.04 1.31 -28.56
C ASP A 106 -7.67 2.70 -28.40
N GLU A 107 -8.28 2.95 -27.25
CA GLU A 107 -8.94 4.23 -26.98
C GLU A 107 -7.95 5.42 -26.97
N PRO A 108 -8.34 6.62 -27.42
CA PRO A 108 -7.43 7.76 -27.59
C PRO A 108 -6.64 8.14 -26.33
N GLN A 109 -7.24 8.01 -25.13
CA GLN A 109 -6.57 8.31 -23.86
C GLN A 109 -5.35 7.42 -23.58
N HIS A 110 -5.22 6.27 -24.27
CA HIS A 110 -4.11 5.35 -24.09
C HIS A 110 -2.89 5.69 -24.96
N GLU A 111 -3.03 6.55 -25.98
CA GLU A 111 -1.99 6.77 -27.00
C GLU A 111 -0.65 7.21 -26.41
N VAL A 112 -0.66 8.25 -25.57
CA VAL A 112 0.58 8.79 -24.97
C VAL A 112 1.20 7.76 -24.06
N MET A 113 0.42 7.20 -23.13
CA MET A 113 0.92 6.22 -22.16
C MET A 113 1.47 4.98 -22.86
N GLY A 114 0.77 4.48 -23.88
CA GLY A 114 1.23 3.36 -24.70
C GLY A 114 2.57 3.64 -25.37
N ARG A 115 2.74 4.80 -26.00
CA ARG A 115 4.01 5.17 -26.63
C ARG A 115 5.16 5.32 -25.63
N ILE A 116 4.92 5.87 -24.44
CA ILE A 116 5.99 6.20 -23.49
C ILE A 116 6.27 5.12 -22.43
N THR A 117 5.49 4.03 -22.37
CA THR A 117 5.58 3.04 -21.28
C THR A 117 7.00 2.51 -21.04
N PRO A 118 7.75 2.02 -22.05
CA PRO A 118 9.12 1.56 -21.84
C PRO A 118 10.04 2.67 -21.33
N ALA A 119 10.00 3.84 -22.00
CA ALA A 119 10.82 4.99 -21.62
C ALA A 119 10.53 5.52 -20.20
N LEU A 120 9.28 5.41 -19.75
CA LEU A 120 8.90 5.78 -18.38
C LEU A 120 9.48 4.80 -17.36
N LEU A 121 9.50 3.49 -17.65
CA LEU A 121 10.13 2.48 -16.80
C LEU A 121 11.65 2.67 -16.76
N ASP A 122 12.28 2.91 -17.91
CA ASP A 122 13.71 3.26 -18.02
C ASP A 122 14.05 4.49 -17.18
N LEU A 123 13.23 5.55 -17.27
CA LEU A 123 13.42 6.80 -16.52
C LEU A 123 13.30 6.59 -15.00
N MET A 124 12.47 5.64 -14.56
CA MET A 124 12.36 5.26 -13.16
C MET A 124 13.44 4.26 -12.71
N GLU A 125 14.39 3.91 -13.59
CA GLU A 125 15.42 2.89 -13.36
C GLU A 125 14.85 1.49 -13.07
N ILE A 126 13.67 1.19 -13.62
CA ILE A 126 12.99 -0.11 -13.47
C ILE A 126 13.29 -0.95 -14.70
N GLN A 127 14.13 -1.96 -14.52
CA GLN A 127 14.40 -2.94 -15.59
C GLN A 127 13.11 -3.64 -15.99
N HIS A 128 12.93 -3.85 -17.28
CA HIS A 128 11.71 -4.41 -17.80
C HIS A 128 11.92 -5.30 -19.02
N ARG A 129 10.94 -6.17 -19.28
CA ARG A 129 10.82 -6.96 -20.52
C ARG A 129 9.37 -7.28 -20.80
N ASP A 130 9.08 -7.82 -21.98
CA ASP A 130 7.75 -8.31 -22.31
C ASP A 130 7.34 -9.48 -21.40
N PHE A 131 6.07 -9.48 -21.00
CA PHE A 131 5.44 -10.59 -20.30
C PHE A 131 5.42 -11.85 -21.20
N PRO A 132 5.70 -13.05 -20.66
CA PRO A 132 5.74 -14.28 -21.45
C PRO A 132 4.39 -14.59 -22.12
N ARG A 133 4.42 -15.01 -23.39
CA ARG A 133 3.23 -15.30 -24.22
C ARG A 133 3.05 -16.78 -24.54
N GLU A 134 4.09 -17.58 -24.29
CA GLU A 134 4.13 -19.03 -24.41
C GLU A 134 4.60 -19.69 -23.12
N ASP A 135 4.09 -20.90 -22.81
CA ASP A 135 4.42 -21.61 -21.57
C ASP A 135 5.93 -21.90 -21.43
N SER A 136 6.62 -22.11 -22.55
CA SER A 136 8.06 -22.34 -22.63
C SER A 136 8.90 -21.14 -22.19
N GLU A 137 8.35 -19.92 -22.22
CA GLU A 137 9.07 -18.68 -21.90
C GLU A 137 9.02 -18.34 -20.39
N ILE A 138 8.02 -18.86 -19.67
CA ILE A 138 7.66 -18.42 -18.32
C ILE A 138 8.79 -18.64 -17.33
N ALA A 139 9.37 -19.85 -17.30
CA ALA A 139 10.42 -20.20 -16.35
C ALA A 139 11.66 -19.32 -16.52
N ALA A 140 12.09 -19.08 -17.77
CA ALA A 140 13.24 -18.23 -18.07
C ALA A 140 12.96 -16.76 -17.71
N ALA A 141 11.77 -16.26 -18.01
CA ALA A 141 11.37 -14.88 -17.68
C ALA A 141 11.37 -14.63 -16.17
N LEU A 142 10.79 -15.55 -15.38
CA LEU A 142 10.75 -15.44 -13.91
C LEU A 142 12.15 -15.57 -13.28
N ALA A 143 12.99 -16.48 -13.81
CA ALA A 143 14.36 -16.64 -13.35
C ALA A 143 15.19 -15.36 -13.59
N GLU A 144 15.03 -14.72 -14.75
CA GLU A 144 15.66 -13.43 -15.03
C GLU A 144 15.17 -12.35 -14.07
N ALA A 145 13.85 -12.19 -13.91
CA ALA A 145 13.27 -11.22 -13.00
C ALA A 145 13.81 -11.40 -11.58
N ARG A 146 13.96 -12.65 -11.12
CA ARG A 146 14.57 -12.95 -9.81
C ARG A 146 16.04 -12.66 -9.73
N ALA A 147 16.82 -13.00 -10.74
CA ALA A 147 18.23 -12.65 -10.77
C ALA A 147 18.42 -11.13 -10.65
N ARG A 148 17.64 -10.35 -11.42
CA ARG A 148 17.70 -8.88 -11.40
C ARG A 148 17.22 -8.27 -10.10
N ILE A 149 16.10 -8.74 -9.56
CA ILE A 149 15.61 -8.32 -8.24
C ILE A 149 16.64 -8.64 -7.15
N GLY A 150 17.26 -9.83 -7.19
CA GLY A 150 18.27 -10.24 -6.21
C GLY A 150 19.54 -9.41 -6.29
N GLU A 151 19.98 -9.06 -7.50
CA GLU A 151 21.16 -8.23 -7.77
C GLU A 151 20.95 -6.76 -7.37
N THR A 152 19.83 -6.17 -7.79
CA THR A 152 19.61 -4.72 -7.68
C THR A 152 18.84 -4.29 -6.44
N ARG A 153 18.04 -5.20 -5.87
CA ARG A 153 17.02 -4.90 -4.84
C ARG A 153 16.08 -3.77 -5.27
N LEU A 154 15.80 -3.68 -6.57
CA LEU A 154 14.86 -2.74 -7.17
C LEU A 154 13.68 -3.49 -7.79
N PRO A 155 12.58 -2.77 -8.10
CA PRO A 155 11.49 -3.35 -8.88
C PRO A 155 11.94 -3.84 -10.26
N PHE A 156 11.24 -4.86 -10.77
CA PHE A 156 11.37 -5.35 -12.14
C PHE A 156 9.99 -5.43 -12.78
N ALA A 157 9.83 -5.02 -14.04
CA ALA A 157 8.53 -4.98 -14.70
C ALA A 157 8.40 -5.94 -15.89
N PHE A 158 7.30 -6.70 -15.91
CA PHE A 158 6.79 -7.30 -17.12
C PHE A 158 5.79 -6.37 -17.79
N ILE A 159 5.98 -6.12 -19.09
CA ILE A 159 5.04 -5.37 -19.93
C ILE A 159 4.09 -6.36 -20.61
N MET A 160 2.82 -6.36 -20.22
CA MET A 160 1.82 -7.32 -20.67
C MET A 160 1.00 -6.80 -21.85
N HIS A 161 1.06 -7.49 -22.98
CA HIS A 161 0.23 -7.21 -24.14
C HIS A 161 -1.19 -7.77 -23.99
N LYS A 162 -2.13 -7.19 -24.75
CA LYS A 162 -3.48 -7.76 -24.93
C LYS A 162 -3.40 -9.20 -25.37
N GLY A 163 -4.15 -10.07 -24.70
CA GLY A 163 -4.24 -11.48 -25.06
C GLY A 163 -3.00 -12.31 -24.67
N SER A 164 -2.15 -11.81 -23.77
CA SER A 164 -1.04 -12.61 -23.22
C SER A 164 -1.57 -13.78 -22.39
N VAL A 165 -2.65 -13.57 -21.62
CA VAL A 165 -3.28 -14.57 -20.76
C VAL A 165 -4.73 -14.81 -21.19
N ARG A 166 -5.16 -16.08 -21.21
CA ARG A 166 -6.52 -16.49 -21.57
C ARG A 166 -7.49 -16.21 -20.44
N ASP A 167 -8.62 -15.60 -20.79
CA ASP A 167 -9.75 -15.46 -19.88
C ASP A 167 -10.53 -16.78 -19.82
N ASP A 168 -10.51 -17.43 -18.65
CA ASP A 168 -11.26 -18.66 -18.39
C ASP A 168 -12.69 -18.35 -17.89
N GLY A 169 -13.13 -17.08 -17.90
CA GLY A 169 -14.50 -16.69 -17.56
C GLY A 169 -14.82 -16.75 -16.06
N LEU A 170 -13.79 -16.75 -15.20
CA LEU A 170 -13.96 -16.79 -13.76
C LEU A 170 -14.68 -15.53 -13.25
N THR A 171 -15.69 -15.71 -12.42
CA THR A 171 -16.39 -14.64 -11.71
C THR A 171 -16.03 -14.67 -10.24
N LEU A 172 -15.86 -13.48 -9.65
CA LEU A 172 -15.54 -13.34 -8.24
C LEU A 172 -16.81 -13.33 -7.39
N PRO A 173 -16.76 -13.89 -6.17
CA PRO A 173 -17.87 -13.76 -5.24
C PRO A 173 -18.10 -12.29 -4.88
N PRO A 174 -19.34 -11.90 -4.53
CA PRO A 174 -19.60 -10.55 -4.06
C PRO A 174 -18.78 -10.26 -2.79
N PRO A 175 -18.37 -8.99 -2.58
CA PRO A 175 -17.60 -8.63 -1.40
C PRO A 175 -18.45 -8.80 -0.13
N VAL A 176 -17.80 -9.26 0.95
CA VAL A 176 -18.41 -9.31 2.28
C VAL A 176 -18.56 -7.88 2.80
N ILE A 177 -19.79 -7.51 3.15
CA ILE A 177 -20.12 -6.23 3.79
C ILE A 177 -20.06 -6.44 5.31
N ARG A 178 -19.21 -5.67 6.00
CA ARG A 178 -19.11 -5.71 7.46
C ARG A 178 -20.07 -4.67 8.09
N PRO A 179 -20.59 -4.93 9.30
CA PRO A 179 -21.30 -3.90 10.06
C PRO A 179 -20.41 -2.68 10.28
N ARG A 180 -21.01 -1.49 10.32
CA ARG A 180 -20.27 -0.26 10.64
C ARG A 180 -19.89 -0.27 12.11
N GLY A 181 -18.66 0.19 12.38
CA GLY A 181 -18.18 0.48 13.73
C GLY A 181 -18.88 1.68 14.36
N ALA A 182 -18.31 2.13 15.49
CA ALA A 182 -18.74 3.33 16.18
C ALA A 182 -17.56 4.27 16.44
N VAL A 183 -17.84 5.56 16.43
CA VAL A 183 -16.90 6.58 16.89
C VAL A 183 -17.06 6.74 18.40
N THR A 184 -15.95 6.66 19.13
CA THR A 184 -15.89 7.09 20.53
C THR A 184 -15.25 8.47 20.58
N ASP A 185 -15.88 9.40 21.28
CA ASP A 185 -15.32 10.75 21.49
C ASP A 185 -14.79 10.86 22.92
N LEU A 186 -13.47 11.03 23.04
CA LEU A 186 -12.74 11.27 24.29
C LEU A 186 -12.18 12.69 24.33
N SER A 187 -12.77 13.60 23.57
CA SER A 187 -12.37 15.01 23.55
C SER A 187 -12.90 15.72 24.79
N ASP A 188 -12.03 16.44 25.48
CA ASP A 188 -12.36 17.20 26.69
C ASP A 188 -12.57 18.70 26.38
N GLY A 189 -12.30 19.14 25.15
CA GLY A 189 -12.42 20.54 24.71
C GLY A 189 -11.20 21.40 25.03
N ASP A 190 -10.12 20.78 25.49
CA ASP A 190 -8.86 21.44 25.79
C ASP A 190 -8.07 21.81 24.52
N ALA A 191 -7.10 22.70 24.65
CA ALA A 191 -6.19 23.01 23.55
C ALA A 191 -5.35 21.76 23.20
N PRO A 192 -5.30 21.33 21.93
CA PRO A 192 -4.54 20.15 21.55
C PRO A 192 -3.06 20.24 21.93
N PRO A 193 -2.46 19.17 22.49
CA PRO A 193 -1.06 19.17 22.86
C PRO A 193 -0.16 19.22 21.60
N PRO A 194 1.09 19.69 21.73
CA PRO A 194 2.07 19.55 20.65
C PRO A 194 2.26 18.08 20.26
N ARG A 195 2.41 17.80 18.97
CA ARG A 195 2.66 16.46 18.42
C ARG A 195 3.75 15.70 19.18
N ALA A 196 4.87 16.35 19.49
CA ALA A 196 5.97 15.74 20.25
C ALA A 196 5.54 15.21 21.62
N LYS A 197 4.58 15.85 22.31
CA LYS A 197 4.05 15.36 23.59
C LYS A 197 3.20 14.11 23.42
N VAL A 198 2.41 14.02 22.35
CA VAL A 198 1.68 12.80 21.99
C VAL A 198 2.65 11.66 21.67
N LEU A 199 3.73 11.96 20.93
CA LEU A 199 4.78 10.98 20.61
C LEU A 199 5.55 10.51 21.86
N GLU A 200 5.84 11.39 22.83
CA GLU A 200 6.41 10.99 24.13
C GLU A 200 5.49 10.02 24.89
N ARG A 201 4.17 10.27 24.91
CA ARG A 201 3.20 9.34 25.52
C ARG A 201 3.17 8.01 24.78
N TYR A 202 3.09 8.06 23.45
CA TYR A 202 3.14 6.89 22.58
C TYR A 202 4.35 6.00 22.88
N LEU A 203 5.55 6.57 22.99
CA LEU A 203 6.80 5.82 23.25
C LEU A 203 6.78 5.08 24.60
N GLY A 204 6.01 5.56 25.57
CA GLY A 204 5.79 4.91 26.86
C GLY A 204 4.71 3.83 26.86
N LEU A 205 3.88 3.76 25.83
CA LEU A 205 2.75 2.82 25.71
C LEU A 205 2.96 1.74 24.64
N VAL A 206 3.71 2.04 23.58
CA VAL A 206 3.90 1.09 22.47
C VAL A 206 4.69 -0.15 22.93
N PRO A 207 4.20 -1.36 22.64
CA PRO A 207 4.94 -2.58 22.96
C PRO A 207 6.27 -2.68 22.18
N PRO A 208 7.33 -3.25 22.77
CA PRO A 208 8.65 -3.42 22.13
C PRO A 208 8.68 -4.48 21.00
N GLU A 209 7.60 -5.25 20.84
CA GLU A 209 7.44 -6.22 19.75
C GLU A 209 6.58 -5.72 18.60
N ALA A 210 5.93 -4.56 18.75
CA ALA A 210 5.07 -3.98 17.73
C ALA A 210 5.90 -3.47 16.55
N ALA A 211 5.44 -3.70 15.32
CA ALA A 211 6.05 -3.08 14.14
C ALA A 211 5.47 -1.68 13.95
N VAL A 212 6.32 -0.66 13.80
CA VAL A 212 5.88 0.74 13.75
C VAL A 212 6.25 1.35 12.41
N ILE A 213 5.29 1.97 11.73
CA ILE A 213 5.53 2.73 10.51
C ILE A 213 5.14 4.18 10.78
N ALA A 214 6.11 5.09 10.74
CA ALA A 214 5.87 6.52 10.88
C ALA A 214 5.92 7.19 9.50
N THR A 215 4.93 8.03 9.20
CA THR A 215 4.80 8.74 7.93
C THR A 215 5.92 9.78 7.72
N THR A 216 6.07 10.22 6.47
CA THR A 216 7.05 11.25 6.09
C THR A 216 6.81 12.59 6.78
N GLY A 217 7.85 13.42 6.83
CA GLY A 217 7.77 14.75 7.42
C GLY A 217 8.11 14.75 8.90
N LYS A 218 7.50 15.67 9.66
CA LYS A 218 7.87 15.91 11.06
C LYS A 218 7.40 14.81 12.01
N CYS A 219 6.33 14.08 11.69
CA CYS A 219 5.88 12.95 12.50
C CYS A 219 7.01 11.92 12.69
N GLY A 220 7.55 11.38 11.59
CA GLY A 220 8.69 10.46 11.65
C GLY A 220 9.97 11.10 12.21
N ARG A 221 10.29 12.34 11.85
CA ARG A 221 11.51 13.02 12.32
C ARG A 221 11.51 13.30 13.82
N GLU A 222 10.37 13.71 14.38
CA GLU A 222 10.23 13.93 15.82
C GLU A 222 10.29 12.60 16.57
N LEU A 223 9.63 11.55 16.08
CA LEU A 223 9.73 10.22 16.67
C LEU A 223 11.19 9.73 16.70
N PHE A 224 11.92 9.85 15.58
CA PHE A 224 13.34 9.51 15.50
C PHE A 224 14.20 10.32 16.48
N THR A 225 13.90 11.61 16.64
CA THR A 225 14.66 12.48 17.55
C THR A 225 14.37 12.17 19.01
N LEU A 226 13.12 11.81 19.34
CA LEU A 226 12.70 11.48 20.70
C LEU A 226 13.29 10.14 21.14
N ASP A 227 13.13 9.09 20.33
CA ASP A 227 13.66 7.75 20.60
C ASP A 227 13.63 6.87 19.34
N ASP A 228 14.77 6.73 18.66
CA ASP A 228 14.93 5.77 17.57
C ASP A 228 15.01 4.33 18.11
N ARG A 229 14.24 3.42 17.51
CA ARG A 229 14.11 2.02 17.97
C ARG A 229 14.11 1.08 16.77
N ASP A 230 14.67 -0.11 16.95
CA ASP A 230 14.74 -1.16 15.90
C ASP A 230 13.40 -1.51 15.26
N GLN A 231 12.30 -1.31 15.99
CA GLN A 231 10.95 -1.60 15.52
C GLN A 231 10.33 -0.48 14.66
N HIS A 232 10.99 0.67 14.55
CA HIS A 232 10.51 1.84 13.81
C HIS A 232 11.01 1.83 12.36
N LEU A 233 10.06 1.96 11.43
CA LEU A 233 10.33 2.31 10.05
C LEU A 233 9.80 3.71 9.77
N TYR A 234 10.71 4.60 9.37
CA TYR A 234 10.38 5.97 9.02
C TYR A 234 10.18 6.07 7.51
N GLN A 235 8.93 6.10 7.04
CA GLN A 235 8.64 6.19 5.61
C GLN A 235 8.97 7.60 5.09
N VAL A 236 10.21 7.84 4.65
CA VAL A 236 10.70 9.18 4.30
C VAL A 236 10.12 9.78 3.02
N GLY A 237 9.55 8.96 2.13
CA GLY A 237 8.87 9.39 0.90
C GLY A 237 7.45 8.82 0.80
N SER A 238 6.87 8.83 -0.40
CA SER A 238 5.52 8.33 -0.66
C SER A 238 4.47 8.90 0.31
N MET A 239 4.34 10.23 0.39
CA MET A 239 3.39 10.86 1.32
C MET A 239 1.96 10.30 1.13
N GLY A 240 1.35 9.86 2.22
CA GLY A 240 0.07 9.12 2.23
C GLY A 240 0.20 7.60 2.03
N GLY A 241 1.41 7.05 1.88
CA GLY A 241 1.64 5.61 1.72
C GLY A 241 1.75 4.82 3.04
N ALA A 242 1.95 5.49 4.18
CA ALA A 242 2.27 4.82 5.46
C ALA A 242 1.15 3.87 5.91
N SER A 243 -0.12 4.29 5.80
CA SER A 243 -1.27 3.46 6.16
C SER A 243 -1.44 2.25 5.22
N ALA A 244 -1.15 2.42 3.93
CA ALA A 244 -1.16 1.34 2.95
C ALA A 244 -0.02 0.33 3.20
N MET A 245 1.18 0.81 3.53
CA MET A 245 2.28 -0.05 3.97
C MET A 245 1.94 -0.80 5.26
N GLY A 246 1.32 -0.11 6.23
CA GLY A 246 0.81 -0.74 7.45
C GLY A 246 -0.17 -1.86 7.16
N LEU A 247 -1.10 -1.67 6.23
CA LEU A 247 -2.03 -2.72 5.80
C LEU A 247 -1.30 -3.94 5.23
N GLY A 248 -0.38 -3.74 4.30
CA GLY A 248 0.39 -4.83 3.70
C GLY A 248 1.18 -5.63 4.75
N LEU A 249 1.79 -4.94 5.72
CA LEU A 249 2.51 -5.57 6.81
C LEU A 249 1.57 -6.33 7.75
N ALA A 250 0.46 -5.72 8.16
CA ALA A 250 -0.52 -6.33 9.07
C ALA A 250 -1.12 -7.62 8.51
N LEU A 251 -1.33 -7.71 7.19
CA LEU A 251 -1.81 -8.92 6.51
C LEU A 251 -0.77 -10.06 6.42
N THR A 252 0.49 -9.80 6.78
CA THR A 252 1.61 -10.72 6.57
C THR A 252 2.41 -11.04 7.83
N THR A 253 2.08 -10.40 8.96
CA THR A 253 2.71 -10.63 10.25
C THR A 253 1.66 -10.81 11.36
N PRO A 254 1.91 -11.64 12.39
CA PRO A 254 1.05 -11.70 13.57
C PRO A 254 1.33 -10.55 14.57
N ARG A 255 2.42 -9.80 14.39
CA ARG A 255 2.78 -8.68 15.29
C ARG A 255 1.73 -7.58 15.21
N LYS A 256 1.53 -6.84 16.30
CA LYS A 256 0.76 -5.60 16.25
C LYS A 256 1.51 -4.60 15.35
N VAL A 257 0.81 -4.00 14.40
CA VAL A 257 1.33 -2.99 13.47
C VAL A 257 0.73 -1.66 13.86
N VAL A 258 1.57 -0.67 14.14
CA VAL A 258 1.13 0.70 14.45
C VAL A 258 1.58 1.63 13.35
N VAL A 259 0.65 2.36 12.75
CA VAL A 259 0.93 3.42 11.79
C VAL A 259 0.73 4.76 12.48
N LEU A 260 1.79 5.56 12.55
CA LEU A 260 1.73 6.96 12.96
C LEU A 260 1.69 7.84 11.71
N ASP A 261 0.54 8.40 11.42
CA ASP A 261 0.27 9.24 10.26
C ASP A 261 0.03 10.69 10.66
N GLY A 262 0.04 11.58 9.67
CA GLY A 262 -0.33 12.98 9.83
C GLY A 262 -1.57 13.28 8.99
N ASP A 263 -2.34 14.28 9.40
CA ASP A 263 -3.51 14.77 8.66
C ASP A 263 -3.22 15.02 7.17
N GLY A 264 -2.15 15.74 6.86
CA GLY A 264 -1.78 16.06 5.48
C GLY A 264 -1.45 14.83 4.64
N ALA A 265 -0.83 13.80 5.24
CA ALA A 265 -0.52 12.55 4.57
C ALA A 265 -1.77 11.69 4.38
N ALA A 266 -2.62 11.58 5.41
CA ALA A 266 -3.90 10.89 5.32
C ALA A 266 -4.81 11.51 4.23
N LEU A 267 -4.85 12.85 4.14
CA LEU A 267 -5.63 13.58 3.13
C LEU A 267 -5.20 13.28 1.68
N MET A 268 -3.90 13.07 1.43
CA MET A 268 -3.43 12.72 0.08
C MET A 268 -3.96 11.39 -0.43
N LYS A 269 -4.27 10.46 0.49
CA LYS A 269 -4.60 9.07 0.17
C LYS A 269 -5.75 8.55 1.05
N LEU A 270 -6.85 9.32 1.13
CA LEU A 270 -8.06 8.91 1.86
C LEU A 270 -8.64 7.57 1.40
N GLY A 271 -8.40 7.18 0.14
CA GLY A 271 -8.75 5.85 -0.39
C GLY A 271 -8.18 4.69 0.42
N ASN A 272 -7.03 4.87 1.08
CA ASN A 272 -6.44 3.85 1.95
C ASN A 272 -7.36 3.49 3.11
N LEU A 273 -8.19 4.42 3.61
CA LEU A 273 -9.16 4.11 4.67
C LEU A 273 -10.18 3.07 4.17
N ALA A 274 -10.67 3.21 2.94
CA ALA A 274 -11.62 2.26 2.37
C ALA A 274 -10.98 0.89 2.14
N THR A 275 -9.73 0.84 1.70
CA THR A 275 -8.99 -0.42 1.53
C THR A 275 -8.72 -1.08 2.89
N ILE A 276 -8.25 -0.33 3.88
CA ILE A 276 -8.04 -0.86 5.24
C ILE A 276 -9.35 -1.37 5.83
N GLY A 277 -10.46 -0.64 5.74
CA GLY A 277 -11.74 -1.11 6.25
C GLY A 277 -12.28 -2.34 5.52
N ARG A 278 -11.97 -2.51 4.23
CA ARG A 278 -12.35 -3.70 3.45
C ARG A 278 -11.62 -4.96 3.94
N TYR A 279 -10.31 -4.87 4.14
CA TYR A 279 -9.47 -6.00 4.53
C TYR A 279 -9.48 -6.22 6.06
N ALA A 280 -9.54 -5.13 6.83
CA ALA A 280 -9.70 -5.03 8.27
C ALA A 280 -8.92 -6.11 9.05
N PRO A 281 -7.57 -6.03 9.01
CA PRO A 281 -6.70 -6.90 9.79
C PRO A 281 -6.86 -6.62 11.29
N GLU A 282 -6.86 -7.66 12.12
CA GLU A 282 -7.13 -7.55 13.57
C GLU A 282 -5.97 -6.91 14.36
N ASN A 283 -4.81 -6.76 13.73
CA ASN A 283 -3.55 -6.35 14.35
C ASN A 283 -3.04 -4.99 13.86
N LEU A 284 -3.86 -4.14 13.24
CA LEU A 284 -3.46 -2.81 12.78
C LEU A 284 -4.03 -1.71 13.67
N VAL A 285 -3.18 -0.76 14.09
CA VAL A 285 -3.60 0.48 14.78
C VAL A 285 -3.17 1.65 13.91
N HIS A 286 -4.11 2.48 13.46
CA HIS A 286 -3.83 3.67 12.65
C HIS A 286 -4.07 4.94 13.47
N VAL A 287 -3.00 5.64 13.81
CA VAL A 287 -3.03 6.89 14.57
C VAL A 287 -2.82 8.05 13.60
N ILE A 288 -3.75 9.00 13.56
CA ILE A 288 -3.62 10.24 12.79
C ILE A 288 -3.35 11.39 13.76
N LEU A 289 -2.17 12.00 13.65
CA LEU A 289 -1.79 13.19 14.41
C LEU A 289 -2.20 14.43 13.61
N ASP A 290 -3.36 15.00 13.95
CA ASP A 290 -3.93 16.14 13.25
C ASP A 290 -3.57 17.47 13.93
N ASN A 291 -2.71 18.25 13.28
CA ASN A 291 -2.36 19.61 13.71
C ASN A 291 -2.82 20.68 12.72
N GLY A 292 -3.61 20.32 11.69
CA GLY A 292 -4.17 21.26 10.72
C GLY A 292 -3.17 21.92 9.78
N ILE A 293 -1.91 21.48 9.72
CA ILE A 293 -0.87 22.15 8.94
C ILE A 293 0.16 21.18 8.33
N HIS A 294 0.66 21.51 7.13
CA HIS A 294 1.88 20.94 6.57
C HIS A 294 3.12 21.52 7.26
N ASP A 295 3.33 21.16 8.52
CA ASP A 295 4.40 21.66 9.39
C ASP A 295 5.82 21.38 8.85
N SER A 296 5.95 20.41 7.94
CA SER A 296 7.23 20.02 7.34
C SER A 296 7.73 20.95 6.25
N THR A 297 6.84 21.68 5.58
CA THR A 297 7.13 22.46 4.36
C THR A 297 7.03 23.97 4.57
N GLY A 298 6.61 24.41 5.75
CA GLY A 298 6.44 25.83 6.08
C GLY A 298 5.18 26.17 6.87
N GLY A 299 4.40 25.18 7.29
CA GLY A 299 3.23 25.40 8.16
C GLY A 299 1.99 25.90 7.42
N GLN A 300 1.88 25.60 6.12
CA GLN A 300 0.67 25.91 5.36
C GLN A 300 -0.52 25.11 5.91
N PRO A 301 -1.72 25.70 6.04
CA PRO A 301 -2.87 24.99 6.54
C PRO A 301 -3.25 23.82 5.63
N THR A 302 -3.63 22.70 6.23
CA THR A 302 -4.33 21.61 5.54
C THR A 302 -5.83 21.89 5.53
N VAL A 303 -6.59 21.01 4.87
CA VAL A 303 -8.05 21.05 4.91
C VAL A 303 -8.63 20.22 6.07
N SER A 304 -7.79 19.65 6.95
CA SER A 304 -8.25 18.76 8.03
C SER A 304 -9.20 19.39 9.05
N PRO A 305 -9.20 20.72 9.33
CA PRO A 305 -10.16 21.30 10.27
C PRO A 305 -11.64 21.08 9.90
N ASN A 306 -11.92 20.72 8.65
CA ASN A 306 -13.27 20.40 8.15
C ASN A 306 -13.48 18.90 7.91
N VAL A 307 -12.57 18.04 8.36
CA VAL A 307 -12.56 16.61 8.08
C VAL A 307 -12.68 15.82 9.38
N ASP A 308 -13.72 15.00 9.46
CA ASP A 308 -13.88 14.05 10.56
C ASP A 308 -13.19 12.71 10.21
N PHE A 309 -11.91 12.56 10.51
CA PHE A 309 -11.17 11.32 10.23
C PHE A 309 -11.76 10.10 10.93
N ALA A 310 -12.19 10.22 12.19
CA ALA A 310 -12.76 9.10 12.94
C ALA A 310 -14.10 8.64 12.34
N GLY A 311 -14.97 9.60 12.01
CA GLY A 311 -16.23 9.34 11.31
C GLY A 311 -16.00 8.74 9.92
N MET A 312 -15.01 9.23 9.18
CA MET A 312 -14.62 8.67 7.89
C MET A 312 -14.09 7.25 8.00
N ALA A 313 -13.26 6.95 9.01
CA ALA A 313 -12.74 5.59 9.24
C ALA A 313 -13.90 4.60 9.48
N VAL A 314 -14.86 4.93 10.34
CA VAL A 314 -16.06 4.10 10.55
C VAL A 314 -16.90 3.97 9.29
N ALA A 315 -17.09 5.07 8.54
CA ALA A 315 -17.80 5.04 7.26
C ALA A 315 -17.08 4.21 6.19
N ALA A 316 -15.76 4.10 6.28
CA ALA A 316 -14.89 3.30 5.43
C ALA A 316 -14.79 1.82 5.87
N GLY A 317 -15.34 1.46 7.03
CA GLY A 317 -15.44 0.07 7.51
C GLY A 317 -14.49 -0.30 8.65
N TYR A 318 -13.84 0.67 9.29
CA TYR A 318 -13.11 0.41 10.53
C TYR A 318 -14.09 -0.04 11.63
N PRO A 319 -13.77 -1.09 12.39
CA PRO A 319 -14.65 -1.56 13.47
C PRO A 319 -14.67 -0.58 14.65
N HIS A 320 -13.57 0.13 14.87
CA HIS A 320 -13.37 1.07 15.97
C HIS A 320 -12.69 2.33 15.46
N ALA A 321 -13.17 3.50 15.89
CA ALA A 321 -12.46 4.76 15.72
C ALA A 321 -12.66 5.63 16.96
N VAL A 322 -11.60 6.33 17.37
CA VAL A 322 -11.63 7.19 18.55
C VAL A 322 -11.12 8.57 18.17
N ARG A 323 -11.77 9.61 18.69
CA ARG A 323 -11.27 10.99 18.67
C ARG A 323 -10.81 11.36 20.07
N ALA A 324 -9.66 12.04 20.15
CA ALA A 324 -9.17 12.63 21.38
C ALA A 324 -8.42 13.94 21.04
N ASP A 325 -8.55 14.95 21.91
CA ASP A 325 -7.86 16.24 21.81
C ASP A 325 -6.85 16.47 22.94
N GLY A 326 -6.78 15.58 23.94
CA GLY A 326 -5.87 15.65 25.08
C GLY A 326 -5.01 14.40 25.26
N LEU A 327 -3.96 14.52 26.10
CA LEU A 327 -3.05 13.40 26.38
C LEU A 327 -3.75 12.24 27.11
N SER A 328 -4.68 12.53 28.03
CA SER A 328 -5.45 11.50 28.73
C SER A 328 -6.33 10.69 27.78
N GLY A 329 -7.06 11.37 26.89
CA GLY A 329 -7.86 10.73 25.84
C GLY A 329 -6.99 9.91 24.88
N PHE A 330 -5.81 10.41 24.51
CA PHE A 330 -4.84 9.65 23.71
C PHE A 330 -4.38 8.37 24.42
N ASP A 331 -3.97 8.46 25.69
CA ASP A 331 -3.50 7.30 26.45
C ASP A 331 -4.58 6.21 26.54
N GLN A 332 -5.83 6.62 26.81
CA GLN A 332 -6.98 5.72 26.88
C GLN A 332 -7.27 5.08 25.51
N ALA A 333 -7.33 5.89 24.44
CA ALA A 333 -7.60 5.42 23.09
C ALA A 333 -6.54 4.45 22.59
N PHE A 334 -5.26 4.81 22.74
CA PHE A 334 -4.15 4.02 22.24
C PHE A 334 -4.00 2.69 22.99
N SER A 335 -4.12 2.71 24.32
CA SER A 335 -4.09 1.48 25.14
C SER A 335 -5.22 0.53 24.77
N ALA A 336 -6.45 1.05 24.59
CA ALA A 336 -7.58 0.25 24.15
C ALA A 336 -7.38 -0.36 22.76
N ALA A 337 -6.82 0.40 21.80
CA ALA A 337 -6.55 -0.06 20.45
C ALA A 337 -5.47 -1.16 20.38
N LEU A 338 -4.53 -1.19 21.33
CA LEU A 338 -3.53 -2.26 21.42
C LEU A 338 -4.16 -3.60 21.84
N GLU A 339 -5.20 -3.56 22.66
CA GLU A 339 -5.88 -4.75 23.19
C GLU A 339 -7.04 -5.23 22.30
N GLN A 340 -7.70 -4.32 21.58
CA GLN A 340 -8.84 -4.65 20.72
C GLN A 340 -8.39 -5.20 19.35
N PRO A 341 -9.16 -6.12 18.75
CA PRO A 341 -8.93 -6.57 17.39
C PRO A 341 -9.50 -5.55 16.38
N GLY A 342 -8.63 -5.08 15.49
CA GLY A 342 -9.00 -4.28 14.31
C GLY A 342 -9.05 -2.78 14.54
#